data_AF-A0A1T3MC08-F1
#
_entry.id   AF-A0A1T3MC08-F1
#
_cell.length_a   1.000
_cell.length_b   1.000
_cell.length_c   1.000
_cell.angle_alpha   90.00
_cell.angle_beta   90.00
_cell.angle_gamma   90.00
#
_symmetry.space_group_name_H-M   'P 1'
#
loop_
_entity.id
_entity.type
_entity.pdbx_description
1 polymer ?
#
loop_
_entity_poly.entity_id
_entity_poly.type
_entity_poly.pdbx_seq_one_letter_code
_entity_poly.pdbx_strand_id
1 'polypeptide(L)'
;MNKCIITTLLIISAMLPVSYAQYNPFIKTTWKIEHIAPNGKAILIKAKWINLSQERAKFHFIQFEDNFNYQTGISCYNALGLYRVRENNIIELTTSDGAMSPDCRKPKHLSGSYYFKENNNILELSPLYEETTSDIDAISNAATVRTDSVIAVASSGKEIKKKPIHKKRIKK
;
A
#
# COMPACT_ATOMS: atom_id res chain seq x y z
N MET A 1 -49.61 -6.24 -65.62
CA MET A 1 -50.42 -5.61 -64.55
C MET A 1 -50.73 -6.70 -63.54
N ASN A 2 -50.48 -6.63 -62.25
CA ASN A 2 -50.05 -5.60 -61.29
C ASN A 2 -49.55 -6.41 -60.06
N LYS A 3 -48.38 -6.10 -59.48
CA LYS A 3 -48.23 -5.44 -58.16
C LYS A 3 -48.78 -6.31 -57.00
N CYS A 4 -48.07 -6.67 -55.93
CA CYS A 4 -46.91 -6.09 -55.28
C CYS A 4 -46.20 -7.14 -54.41
N ILE A 5 -44.89 -7.03 -54.42
CA ILE A 5 -43.95 -7.48 -53.40
C ILE A 5 -44.31 -6.75 -52.09
N ILE A 6 -44.52 -7.47 -50.99
CA ILE A 6 -44.48 -6.88 -49.64
C ILE A 6 -43.57 -7.77 -48.78
N THR A 7 -42.29 -7.59 -49.00
CA THR A 7 -41.22 -7.98 -48.09
C THR A 7 -40.80 -6.71 -47.36
N THR A 8 -41.14 -6.58 -46.08
CA THR A 8 -40.43 -5.68 -45.17
C THR A 8 -40.69 -6.15 -43.73
N LEU A 9 -39.90 -7.14 -43.31
CA LEU A 9 -39.72 -7.43 -41.89
C LEU A 9 -38.81 -6.32 -41.34
N LEU A 10 -39.37 -5.42 -40.54
CA LEU A 10 -38.65 -4.37 -39.81
C LEU A 10 -37.72 -5.04 -38.78
N ILE A 11 -36.49 -5.32 -39.18
CA ILE A 11 -35.40 -5.67 -38.25
C ILE A 11 -34.90 -4.34 -37.66
N ILE A 12 -35.60 -3.82 -36.66
CA ILE A 12 -35.01 -2.87 -35.73
C ILE A 12 -34.11 -3.71 -34.84
N SER A 13 -32.90 -3.99 -35.32
CA SER A 13 -31.81 -4.43 -34.45
C SER A 13 -31.47 -3.22 -33.60
N ALA A 14 -32.05 -3.18 -32.40
CA ALA A 14 -31.64 -2.27 -31.36
C ALA A 14 -30.14 -2.49 -31.16
N MET A 15 -29.33 -1.54 -31.64
CA MET A 15 -27.97 -1.36 -31.18
C MET A 15 -28.08 -0.92 -29.72
N LEU A 16 -28.31 -1.88 -28.82
CA LEU A 16 -28.11 -1.68 -27.41
C LEU A 16 -26.65 -1.23 -27.26
N PRO A 17 -26.38 -0.07 -26.63
CA PRO A 17 -25.01 0.27 -26.29
C PRO A 17 -24.52 -0.85 -25.39
N VAL A 18 -23.61 -1.68 -25.92
CA VAL A 18 -22.82 -2.61 -25.14
C VAL A 18 -22.03 -1.72 -24.20
N SER A 19 -22.56 -1.55 -22.99
CA SER A 19 -21.84 -0.91 -21.90
C SER A 19 -20.71 -1.88 -21.59
N TYR A 20 -19.57 -1.70 -22.23
CA TYR A 20 -18.36 -2.43 -21.89
C TYR A 20 -18.06 -2.05 -20.44
N ALA A 21 -18.49 -2.90 -19.51
CA ALA A 21 -18.04 -2.83 -18.14
C ALA A 21 -16.51 -2.89 -18.22
N GLN A 22 -15.86 -1.79 -17.86
CA GLN A 22 -14.41 -1.67 -17.93
C GLN A 22 -13.81 -2.85 -17.17
N TYR A 23 -13.06 -3.70 -17.88
CA TYR A 23 -12.44 -4.88 -17.30
C TYR A 23 -11.57 -4.45 -16.11
N ASN A 24 -11.91 -4.93 -14.92
CA ASN A 24 -11.19 -4.64 -13.69
C ASN A 24 -10.49 -5.93 -13.23
N PRO A 25 -9.17 -6.06 -13.48
CA PRO A 25 -8.42 -7.28 -13.14
C PRO A 25 -8.23 -7.48 -11.64
N PHE A 26 -8.60 -6.50 -10.82
CA PHE A 26 -8.37 -6.52 -9.38
C PHE A 26 -9.53 -7.11 -8.58
N ILE A 27 -10.74 -7.20 -9.12
CA ILE A 27 -11.92 -7.69 -8.38
C ILE A 27 -11.66 -9.08 -7.78
N LYS A 28 -11.76 -9.19 -6.45
CA LYS A 28 -11.56 -10.44 -5.69
C LYS A 28 -10.20 -11.08 -5.95
N THR A 29 -9.15 -10.26 -5.99
CA THR A 29 -7.77 -10.74 -6.13
C THR A 29 -6.92 -10.39 -4.92
N THR A 30 -5.89 -11.20 -4.70
CA THR A 30 -4.89 -10.97 -3.66
C THR A 30 -3.51 -11.01 -4.28
N TRP A 31 -2.66 -10.09 -3.86
CA TRP A 31 -1.31 -9.94 -4.37
C TRP A 31 -0.33 -9.81 -3.22
N LYS A 32 0.76 -10.57 -3.29
CA LYS A 32 1.94 -10.40 -2.45
C LYS A 32 2.76 -9.24 -3.00
N ILE A 33 3.09 -8.27 -2.16
CA ILE A 33 4.03 -7.20 -2.48
C ILE A 33 5.43 -7.81 -2.41
N GLU A 34 6.07 -7.97 -3.56
CA GLU A 34 7.43 -8.53 -3.63
C GLU A 34 8.47 -7.45 -3.37
N HIS A 35 8.29 -6.28 -3.98
CA HIS A 35 9.23 -5.16 -3.87
C HIS A 35 8.55 -3.83 -4.19
N ILE A 36 8.92 -2.77 -3.48
CA ILE A 36 8.60 -1.37 -3.81
C ILE A 36 9.93 -0.61 -3.94
N ALA A 37 10.21 -0.12 -5.14
CA ALA A 37 11.41 0.64 -5.44
C ALA A 37 11.37 2.04 -4.78
N PRO A 38 12.54 2.70 -4.64
CA PRO A 38 12.61 4.06 -4.11
C PRO A 38 11.70 5.05 -4.87
N ASN A 39 11.61 4.92 -6.19
CA ASN A 39 10.77 5.75 -7.06
C ASN A 39 9.26 5.42 -7.00
N GLY A 40 8.83 4.51 -6.13
CA GLY A 40 7.42 4.12 -5.97
C GLY A 40 6.95 2.99 -6.90
N LYS A 41 7.78 2.55 -7.86
CA LYS A 41 7.45 1.39 -8.69
C LYS A 41 7.32 0.12 -7.84
N ALA A 42 6.21 -0.60 -7.95
CA ALA A 42 5.97 -1.82 -7.19
C ALA A 42 5.80 -3.04 -8.09
N ILE A 43 6.34 -4.17 -7.63
CA ILE A 43 6.15 -5.49 -8.24
C ILE A 43 5.39 -6.36 -7.27
N LEU A 44 4.29 -6.94 -7.75
CA LEU A 44 3.41 -7.78 -6.96
C LEU A 44 3.21 -9.12 -7.66
N ILE A 45 3.03 -10.18 -6.86
CA ILE A 45 2.84 -11.55 -7.33
C ILE A 45 1.47 -12.04 -6.87
N LYS A 46 0.68 -12.61 -7.79
CA LYS A 46 -0.66 -13.12 -7.53
C LYS A 46 -0.60 -14.19 -6.45
N ALA A 47 -1.47 -14.08 -5.46
CA ALA A 47 -1.53 -14.95 -4.30
C ALA A 47 -2.96 -15.48 -4.08
N LYS A 48 -3.08 -16.52 -3.25
CA LYS A 48 -4.40 -17.03 -2.84
C LYS A 48 -5.11 -15.99 -1.97
N TRP A 49 -6.43 -15.96 -2.08
CA TRP A 49 -7.29 -15.14 -1.23
C TRP A 49 -7.04 -15.45 0.25
N ILE A 50 -6.93 -14.41 1.08
CA ILE A 50 -6.68 -14.52 2.51
C ILE A 50 -7.99 -14.30 3.26
N ASN A 51 -8.35 -15.24 4.14
CA ASN A 51 -9.45 -15.03 5.05
C ASN A 51 -8.97 -14.33 6.32
N LEU A 52 -8.88 -13.00 6.28
CA LEU A 52 -8.36 -12.17 7.38
C LEU A 52 -9.16 -12.29 8.69
N SER A 53 -10.36 -12.87 8.67
CA SER A 53 -11.12 -13.19 9.88
C SER A 53 -10.67 -14.49 10.58
N GLN A 54 -9.99 -15.38 9.87
CA GLN A 54 -9.60 -16.72 10.34
C GLN A 54 -8.09 -16.92 10.39
N GLU A 55 -7.34 -16.24 9.53
CA GLU A 55 -5.90 -16.39 9.40
C GLU A 55 -5.17 -15.04 9.36
N ARG A 56 -3.95 -15.03 9.89
CA ARG A 56 -3.04 -13.89 9.72
C ARG A 56 -2.27 -14.03 8.41
N ALA A 57 -2.15 -12.93 7.68
CA ALA A 57 -1.32 -12.89 6.48
C ALA A 57 0.15 -13.20 6.82
N LYS A 58 0.75 -14.12 6.07
CA LYS A 58 2.15 -14.55 6.25
C LYS A 58 3.16 -13.71 5.45
N PHE A 59 2.69 -12.71 4.72
CA PHE A 59 3.48 -11.88 3.82
C PHE A 59 2.88 -10.47 3.72
N HIS A 60 3.60 -9.56 3.07
CA HIS A 60 3.12 -8.21 2.76
C HIS A 60 2.12 -8.27 1.62
N PHE A 61 0.87 -7.86 1.83
CA PHE A 61 -0.19 -8.10 0.86
C PHE A 61 -1.01 -6.85 0.53
N ILE A 62 -1.67 -6.92 -0.62
CA ILE A 62 -2.85 -6.12 -0.97
C ILE A 62 -3.94 -7.07 -1.48
N GLN A 63 -5.15 -6.92 -0.99
CA GLN A 63 -6.30 -7.75 -1.32
C GLN A 63 -7.48 -6.86 -1.70
N PHE A 64 -7.98 -7.02 -2.92
CA PHE A 64 -9.01 -6.20 -3.52
C PHE A 64 -10.38 -6.88 -3.47
N GLU A 65 -11.38 -6.18 -2.98
CA GLU A 65 -12.76 -6.63 -2.87
C GLU A 65 -13.59 -6.19 -4.09
N ASP A 66 -14.82 -6.71 -4.23
CA ASP A 66 -15.74 -6.37 -5.32
C ASP A 66 -16.50 -5.04 -5.13
N ASN A 67 -16.38 -4.43 -3.96
CA ASN A 67 -17.04 -3.20 -3.53
C ASN A 67 -16.14 -1.95 -3.63
N PHE A 68 -15.08 -2.00 -4.44
CA PHE A 68 -14.06 -0.95 -4.55
C PHE A 68 -13.20 -0.72 -3.30
N ASN A 69 -13.29 -1.60 -2.29
CA ASN A 69 -12.39 -1.59 -1.15
C ASN A 69 -11.17 -2.48 -1.43
N TYR A 70 -10.06 -2.16 -0.76
CA TYR A 70 -8.97 -3.10 -0.59
C TYR A 70 -8.49 -3.11 0.85
N GLN A 71 -7.82 -4.18 1.21
CA GLN A 71 -7.11 -4.33 2.48
C GLN A 71 -5.64 -4.53 2.17
N THR A 72 -4.77 -3.90 2.93
CA THR A 72 -3.32 -4.08 2.82
C THR A 72 -2.71 -4.22 4.19
N GLY A 73 -1.63 -4.98 4.28
CA GLY A 73 -0.95 -5.09 5.56
C GLY A 73 0.19 -6.09 5.58
N ILE A 74 0.79 -6.09 6.76
CA ILE A 74 1.86 -6.97 7.23
C ILE A 74 1.51 -7.35 8.66
N SER A 75 2.12 -8.39 9.22
CA SER A 75 1.76 -8.92 10.54
C SER A 75 1.57 -7.89 11.68
N CYS A 76 2.20 -6.72 11.64
CA CYS A 76 2.09 -5.68 12.67
C CYS A 76 1.40 -4.36 12.22
N TYR A 77 0.98 -4.26 10.95
CA TYR A 77 0.32 -3.09 10.39
C TYR A 77 -0.73 -3.52 9.38
N ASN A 78 -1.95 -2.98 9.48
CA ASN A 78 -3.02 -3.29 8.56
C ASN A 78 -3.90 -2.06 8.33
N ALA A 79 -4.25 -1.84 7.07
CA ALA A 79 -5.03 -0.70 6.63
C ALA A 79 -6.10 -1.12 5.62
N LEU A 80 -7.16 -0.33 5.58
CA LEU A 80 -8.19 -0.39 4.55
C LEU A 80 -7.93 0.72 3.53
N GLY A 81 -8.52 0.60 2.35
CA GLY A 81 -8.45 1.63 1.34
C GLY A 81 -9.51 1.46 0.27
N LEU A 82 -9.58 2.47 -0.59
CA LEU A 82 -10.45 2.50 -1.76
C LEU A 82 -9.60 2.40 -3.02
N TYR A 83 -10.06 1.62 -3.99
CA TYR A 83 -9.43 1.55 -5.30
C TYR A 83 -10.40 1.88 -6.43
N ARG A 84 -9.86 2.48 -7.49
CA ARG A 84 -10.58 2.75 -8.73
C ARG A 84 -9.70 2.41 -9.92
N VAL A 85 -10.22 1.60 -10.83
CA VAL A 85 -9.58 1.35 -12.13
C VAL A 85 -10.15 2.36 -13.13
N ARG A 86 -9.29 3.07 -13.84
CA ARG A 86 -9.64 3.98 -14.93
C ARG A 86 -9.16 3.41 -16.27
N GLU A 87 -9.63 4.02 -17.35
CA GLU A 87 -9.14 3.75 -18.70
C GLU A 87 -7.61 3.88 -18.76
N ASN A 88 -7.00 3.33 -19.81
CA ASN A 88 -5.54 3.34 -20.03
C ASN A 88 -4.72 2.61 -18.96
N ASN A 89 -5.30 1.58 -18.34
CA ASN A 89 -4.66 0.76 -17.31
C ASN A 89 -4.13 1.60 -16.14
N ILE A 90 -4.94 2.52 -15.64
CA ILE A 90 -4.60 3.30 -14.45
C ILE A 90 -5.38 2.74 -13.26
N ILE A 91 -4.70 2.52 -12.14
CA ILE A 91 -5.33 2.24 -10.85
C ILE A 91 -5.02 3.37 -9.89
N GLU A 92 -6.05 3.82 -9.17
CA GLU A 92 -5.94 4.78 -8.08
C GLU A 92 -6.18 4.06 -6.77
N LEU A 93 -5.27 4.27 -5.82
CA LEU A 93 -5.29 3.65 -4.49
C LEU A 93 -5.30 4.75 -3.44
N THR A 94 -6.30 4.74 -2.57
CA THR A 94 -6.40 5.66 -1.44
C THR A 94 -6.45 4.85 -0.16
N THR A 95 -5.33 4.80 0.58
CA THR A 95 -5.26 4.09 1.87
C THR A 95 -5.80 5.00 2.97
N SER A 96 -6.68 4.47 3.83
CA SER A 96 -7.06 5.13 5.08
C SER A 96 -5.96 4.96 6.14
N ASP A 97 -6.08 5.67 7.26
CA ASP A 97 -5.24 5.36 8.42
C ASP A 97 -5.46 3.90 8.86
N GLY A 98 -4.36 3.22 9.17
CA GLY A 98 -4.32 1.80 9.53
C GLY A 98 -4.06 1.60 11.01
N ALA A 99 -4.38 0.40 11.51
CA ALA A 99 -4.00 -0.03 12.84
C ALA A 99 -2.55 -0.55 12.83
N MET A 100 -1.75 -0.13 13.81
CA MET A 100 -0.34 -0.47 13.91
C MET A 100 0.02 -0.85 15.36
N SER A 101 0.84 -1.89 15.52
CA SER A 101 1.44 -2.19 16.82
C SER A 101 2.46 -1.11 17.20
N PRO A 102 2.63 -0.75 18.50
CA PRO A 102 3.50 0.34 18.94
C PRO A 102 4.94 0.26 18.43
N ASP A 103 5.49 -0.95 18.29
CA ASP A 103 6.87 -1.20 17.86
C ASP A 103 7.01 -1.44 16.35
N CYS A 104 5.93 -1.32 15.59
CA CYS A 104 5.93 -1.58 14.16
C CYS A 104 6.43 -0.35 13.39
N ARG A 105 7.38 -0.55 12.49
CA ARG A 105 7.73 0.49 11.50
C ARG A 105 6.63 0.57 10.46
N LYS A 106 6.16 1.78 10.17
CA LYS A 106 5.15 1.99 9.12
C LYS A 106 5.75 1.54 7.78
N PRO A 107 5.17 0.55 7.09
CA PRO A 107 5.67 0.14 5.79
C PRO A 107 5.41 1.23 4.75
N LYS A 108 6.22 1.26 3.69
CA LYS A 108 5.91 2.04 2.50
C LYS A 108 4.61 1.50 1.90
N HIS A 109 3.61 2.35 1.80
CA HIS A 109 2.26 1.97 1.39
C HIS A 109 2.02 2.36 -0.07
N LEU A 110 1.11 1.66 -0.77
CA LEU A 110 0.86 1.83 -2.20
C LEU A 110 -0.21 2.89 -2.51
N SER A 111 -0.32 3.96 -1.70
CA SER A 111 -1.26 5.03 -2.04
C SER A 111 -0.81 5.76 -3.31
N GLY A 112 -1.75 6.32 -4.07
CA GLY A 112 -1.47 7.10 -5.27
C GLY A 112 -2.06 6.49 -6.55
N SER A 113 -1.68 7.08 -7.68
CA SER A 113 -2.13 6.66 -9.01
C SER A 113 -0.99 5.96 -9.75
N TYR A 114 -1.27 4.80 -10.33
CA TYR A 114 -0.29 3.95 -11.00
C TYR A 114 -0.79 3.50 -12.37
N TYR A 115 0.10 3.46 -13.35
CA TYR A 115 -0.06 2.62 -14.53
C TYR A 115 0.17 1.18 -14.10
N PHE A 116 -0.76 0.30 -14.41
CA PHE A 116 -0.62 -1.12 -14.13
C PHE A 116 -0.38 -1.92 -15.40
N LYS A 117 0.44 -2.96 -15.27
CA LYS A 117 0.63 -3.99 -16.29
C LYS A 117 0.56 -5.35 -15.63
N GLU A 118 -0.46 -6.14 -15.98
CA GLU A 118 -0.58 -7.53 -15.58
C GLU A 118 0.08 -8.43 -16.64
N ASN A 119 0.98 -9.31 -16.21
CA ASN A 119 1.56 -10.37 -17.04
C ASN A 119 1.55 -11.68 -16.25
N ASN A 120 0.68 -12.60 -16.63
CA ASN A 120 0.42 -13.85 -15.92
C ASN A 120 0.09 -13.61 -14.43
N ASN A 121 1.03 -13.96 -13.55
CA ASN A 121 0.89 -13.83 -12.11
C ASN A 121 1.68 -12.64 -11.55
N ILE A 122 2.18 -11.74 -12.40
CA ILE A 122 2.94 -10.56 -11.99
C ILE A 122 2.13 -9.31 -12.34
N LEU A 123 1.99 -8.44 -11.36
CA LEU A 123 1.43 -7.12 -11.49
C LEU A 123 2.54 -6.10 -11.26
N GLU A 124 2.80 -5.28 -12.27
CA GLU A 124 3.69 -4.13 -12.16
C GLU A 124 2.86 -2.86 -11.98
N LEU A 125 3.16 -2.07 -10.96
CA LEU A 125 2.60 -0.75 -10.73
C LEU A 125 3.69 0.31 -10.92
N SER A 126 3.53 1.17 -11.91
CA SER A 126 4.44 2.30 -12.16
C SER A 126 3.71 3.60 -11.81
N PRO A 127 4.23 4.41 -10.89
CA PRO A 127 3.52 5.61 -10.43
C PRO A 127 3.38 6.63 -11.57
N LEU A 128 2.25 7.35 -11.60
CA LEU A 128 1.99 8.40 -12.59
C LEU A 128 2.83 9.67 -12.33
N TYR A 129 3.14 9.92 -11.06
CA TYR A 129 4.01 11.00 -10.62
C TYR A 129 5.00 10.38 -9.64
N GLU A 130 6.27 10.76 -9.71
CA GLU A 130 7.23 10.35 -8.69
C GLU A 130 6.73 10.87 -7.33
N GLU A 131 6.52 9.96 -6.37
CA GLU A 131 6.35 10.38 -4.99
C GLU A 131 7.64 11.12 -4.59
N THR A 132 7.56 12.44 -4.44
CA THR A 132 8.55 13.17 -3.64
C THR A 132 8.56 12.48 -2.29
N THR A 133 9.71 11.91 -1.94
CA THR A 133 9.97 11.16 -0.70
C THR A 133 9.45 11.94 0.50
N SER A 134 8.22 11.64 0.94
CA SER A 134 7.79 12.01 2.27
C SER A 134 8.45 11.04 3.23
N ASP A 135 9.17 11.58 4.20
CA ASP A 135 10.14 10.91 5.05
C ASP A 135 9.75 9.53 5.58
N ILE A 136 10.73 8.62 5.53
CA ILE A 136 11.11 7.57 6.49
C ILE A 136 11.66 6.34 5.74
N ASP A 137 12.96 6.46 5.49
CA ASP A 137 14.01 5.45 5.53
C ASP A 137 13.91 4.17 4.68
N ALA A 138 14.67 4.26 3.60
CA ALA A 138 15.29 3.16 2.89
C ALA A 138 15.88 2.10 3.83
N ILE A 139 15.56 0.85 3.55
CA ILE A 139 16.36 -0.28 4.01
C ILE A 139 17.71 -0.19 3.27
N SER A 140 18.75 0.24 3.96
CA SER A 140 20.14 0.01 3.55
C SER A 140 21.02 -0.17 4.79
N ASN A 141 21.43 -1.40 5.02
CA ASN A 141 22.52 -1.73 5.92
C ASN A 141 23.84 -1.31 5.25
N ALA A 142 24.54 -0.33 5.82
CA ALA A 142 25.98 -0.22 5.68
C ALA A 142 26.56 0.30 6.99
N ALA A 143 27.26 -0.59 7.68
CA ALA A 143 28.09 -0.28 8.84
C ALA A 143 29.28 0.61 8.43
N THR A 144 29.82 1.30 9.44
CA THR A 144 31.12 2.01 9.48
C THR A 144 31.21 3.25 8.58
N VAL A 145 31.50 4.45 9.09
CA VAL A 145 32.83 4.86 9.57
C VAL A 145 32.70 5.91 10.69
N ARG A 146 33.41 5.68 11.80
CA ARG A 146 33.77 6.72 12.77
C ARG A 146 34.85 7.61 12.16
N THR A 147 34.76 8.92 12.36
CA THR A 147 35.97 9.73 12.58
C THR A 147 35.64 10.94 13.41
N ASP A 148 36.47 11.13 14.43
CA ASP A 148 36.41 12.13 15.48
C ASP A 148 36.46 13.57 14.94
N SER A 149 35.81 14.49 15.66
CA SER A 149 36.35 15.85 15.83
C SER A 149 35.79 16.50 17.10
N VAL A 150 36.71 16.61 18.05
CA VAL A 150 36.70 17.36 19.30
C VAL A 150 36.52 18.85 19.04
N ILE A 151 35.58 19.53 19.71
CA ILE A 151 35.80 20.88 20.27
C ILE A 151 35.07 20.99 21.60
N ALA A 152 35.85 21.20 22.66
CA ALA A 152 35.43 21.50 24.01
C ALA A 152 35.13 23.01 24.18
N VAL A 153 34.08 23.34 24.94
CA VAL A 153 33.97 24.63 25.63
C VAL A 153 33.38 24.39 27.03
N ALA A 154 34.23 24.53 28.05
CA ALA A 154 33.84 24.78 29.45
C ALA A 154 33.48 26.29 29.58
N SER A 155 32.72 26.83 30.53
CA SER A 155 32.33 26.44 31.88
C SER A 155 31.23 27.41 32.37
N SER A 156 30.39 26.99 33.32
CA SER A 156 29.95 27.89 34.40
C SER A 156 29.72 27.05 35.66
N GLY A 157 30.58 27.21 36.66
CA GLY A 157 30.49 26.55 37.95
C GLY A 157 29.82 27.42 39.02
N LYS A 158 29.12 26.76 39.94
CA LYS A 158 29.05 26.95 41.42
C LYS A 158 27.82 26.17 41.93
N GLU A 159 27.98 24.90 42.28
CA GLU A 159 28.33 24.37 43.62
C GLU A 159 27.36 24.80 44.74
N ILE A 160 26.48 23.89 45.19
CA ILE A 160 26.14 23.73 46.62
C ILE A 160 26.04 22.24 46.98
N LYS A 161 26.83 21.87 47.98
CA LYS A 161 27.03 20.56 48.62
C LYS A 161 25.83 20.12 49.47
N LYS A 162 25.54 18.80 49.51
CA LYS A 162 25.60 17.91 50.71
C LYS A 162 24.73 16.65 50.54
N LYS A 163 25.37 15.48 50.56
CA LYS A 163 24.83 14.18 51.05
C LYS A 163 25.11 14.10 52.56
N PRO A 164 24.28 13.43 53.38
CA PRO A 164 24.36 11.97 53.56
C PRO A 164 22.98 11.28 53.77
N ILE A 165 22.74 10.07 53.22
CA ILE A 165 22.77 8.71 53.85
C ILE A 165 21.69 8.45 54.94
N HIS A 166 21.09 7.24 54.82
CA HIS A 166 20.24 6.46 55.74
C HIS A 166 18.71 6.67 55.63
N LYS A 167 17.85 5.64 55.66
CA LYS A 167 17.96 4.24 56.11
C LYS A 167 16.80 3.42 55.49
N LYS A 168 17.05 2.15 55.14
CA LYS A 168 16.01 1.14 54.85
C LYS A 168 15.04 1.05 56.04
N ARG A 169 13.73 0.92 55.77
CA ARG A 169 12.78 0.28 56.68
C ARG A 169 11.91 -0.71 55.91
N ILE A 170 12.17 -1.98 56.19
CA ILE A 170 11.29 -3.12 55.97
C ILE A 170 10.12 -3.00 56.94
N LYS A 171 8.90 -3.30 56.50
CA LYS A 171 7.87 -3.88 57.37
C LYS A 171 7.01 -4.87 56.59
N LYS A 172 7.11 -6.11 57.10
CA LYS A 172 6.14 -7.22 57.16
C LYS A 172 4.85 -7.08 56.37
#